data_AF-A0A371WMJ9-F1
#
_entry.id   AF-A0A371WMJ9-F1
#
_cell.length_a   1.000
_cell.length_b   1.000
_cell.length_c   1.000
_cell.angle_alpha   90.00
_cell.angle_beta   90.00
_cell.angle_gamma   90.00
#
_symmetry.space_group_name_H-M   'P 1'
#
loop_
_entity.id
_entity.type
_entity.pdbx_description
1 polymer ?
#
loop_
_entity_poly.entity_id
_entity_poly.type
_entity_poly.pdbx_seq_one_letter_code
_entity_poly.pdbx_strand_id
1 'polypeptide(L)'
;MSISVPETLKEEMDAIGDKENWSGLAQSAFQSVVFSHKSRKNQDMEAVIERLRASKAQAIADDIAEGKQDGRNWAAHTASYREIKRTIKFLEENREHSPTVSQYCEEMELTLEEFFDGEPNLSEPYFEGWLAGVEELWKEVEDKL
;
A
#
# COMPACT_ATOMS: atom_id res chain seq x y z
N MET A 1 -6.53 21.41 38.15
CA MET A 1 -7.81 20.94 37.58
C MET A 1 -8.68 20.54 38.77
N SER A 2 -9.86 21.16 38.93
CA SER A 2 -10.85 20.75 39.91
C SER A 2 -11.95 19.97 39.20
N ILE A 3 -12.38 18.86 39.78
CA ILE A 3 -13.50 18.06 39.28
C ILE A 3 -14.65 18.17 40.26
N SER A 4 -15.85 18.38 39.75
CA SER A 4 -17.07 18.39 40.55
C SER A 4 -17.60 16.96 40.64
N VAL A 5 -17.92 16.53 41.86
CA VAL A 5 -18.59 15.25 42.11
C VAL A 5 -20.03 15.51 42.54
N PRO A 6 -20.96 14.57 42.31
CA PRO A 6 -22.31 14.66 42.84
C PRO A 6 -22.32 14.82 44.37
N GLU A 7 -23.26 15.61 44.89
CA GLU A 7 -23.37 15.93 46.31
C GLU A 7 -23.51 14.67 47.19
N THR A 8 -24.32 13.71 46.74
CA THR A 8 -24.50 12.41 47.42
C THR A 8 -23.21 11.61 47.54
N LEU A 9 -22.34 11.66 46.52
CA LEU A 9 -21.05 10.96 46.55
C LEU A 9 -20.07 11.64 47.51
N LYS A 10 -20.12 12.98 47.59
CA LYS A 10 -19.29 13.74 48.52
C LYS A 10 -19.67 13.43 49.97
N GLU A 11 -20.95 13.34 50.28
CA GLU A 11 -21.42 12.95 51.62
C GLU A 11 -20.91 11.57 52.04
N GLU A 12 -20.91 10.60 51.12
CA GLU A 12 -20.34 9.26 51.35
C GLU A 12 -18.82 9.29 51.57
N MET A 13 -18.09 10.10 50.79
CA MET A 13 -16.64 10.29 50.95
C MET A 13 -16.30 10.96 52.29
N ASP A 14 -17.04 11.99 52.69
CA ASP A 14 -16.85 12.70 53.95
C ASP A 14 -17.14 11.79 55.16
N ALA A 15 -18.11 10.87 55.04
CA ALA A 15 -18.42 9.87 56.07
C ALA A 15 -17.30 8.85 56.31
N ILE A 16 -16.47 8.58 55.31
CA ILE A 16 -15.29 7.70 55.41
C ILE A 16 -14.10 8.45 56.05
N GLY A 17 -14.03 9.77 55.85
CA GLY A 17 -13.06 10.68 56.46
C GLY A 17 -11.65 10.59 55.88
N ASP A 18 -10.66 11.13 56.60
CA ASP A 18 -9.25 11.25 56.17
C ASP A 18 -8.47 9.92 56.15
N LYS A 19 -9.16 8.78 56.27
CA LYS A 19 -8.55 7.45 56.24
C LYS A 19 -8.04 7.09 54.84
N GLU A 20 -8.60 7.71 53.81
CA GLU A 20 -8.27 7.45 52.42
C GLU A 20 -7.67 8.69 51.74
N ASN A 21 -6.63 8.48 50.93
CA ASN A 21 -6.10 9.54 50.07
C ASN A 21 -6.93 9.63 48.79
N TRP A 22 -8.03 10.39 48.85
CA TRP A 22 -8.96 10.56 47.73
C TRP A 22 -8.29 11.04 46.45
N SER A 23 -7.29 11.91 46.55
CA SER A 23 -6.53 12.40 45.39
C SER A 23 -5.72 11.28 44.74
N GLY A 24 -5.08 10.43 45.55
CA GLY A 24 -4.34 9.26 45.07
C GLY A 24 -5.27 8.22 44.41
N LEU A 25 -6.41 7.95 45.04
CA LEU A 25 -7.41 7.01 44.52
C LEU A 25 -8.00 7.49 43.18
N ALA A 26 -8.36 8.78 43.09
CA ALA A 26 -8.81 9.40 41.85
C ALA A 26 -7.73 9.35 40.75
N GLN A 27 -6.46 9.62 41.10
CA GLN A 27 -5.35 9.54 40.15
C GLN A 27 -5.19 8.13 39.58
N SER A 28 -5.22 7.09 40.42
CA SER A 28 -5.13 5.70 39.97
C SER A 28 -6.31 5.30 39.08
N ALA A 29 -7.53 5.73 39.42
CA ALA A 29 -8.71 5.49 38.60
C ALA A 29 -8.59 6.16 37.21
N PHE A 30 -8.18 7.43 37.17
CA PHE A 30 -7.97 8.14 35.89
C PHE A 30 -6.85 7.52 35.06
N GLN A 31 -5.74 7.11 35.68
CA GLN A 31 -4.66 6.43 34.98
C GLN A 31 -5.13 5.12 34.35
N SER A 32 -5.92 4.32 35.07
CA SER A 32 -6.49 3.07 34.55
C SER A 32 -7.40 3.33 33.34
N VAL A 33 -8.29 4.32 33.43
CA VAL A 33 -9.18 4.70 32.31
C VAL A 33 -8.37 5.20 31.12
N VAL A 34 -7.41 6.11 31.32
CA VAL A 34 -6.55 6.63 30.24
C VAL A 34 -5.74 5.51 29.59
N PHE A 35 -5.18 4.60 30.39
CA PHE A 35 -4.42 3.45 29.88
C PHE A 35 -5.31 2.51 29.05
N SER A 36 -6.51 2.21 29.53
CA SER A 36 -7.47 1.38 28.80
C SER A 36 -7.88 2.02 27.47
N HIS A 37 -8.06 3.34 27.44
CA HIS A 37 -8.48 4.06 26.25
C HIS A 37 -7.35 4.15 25.21
N LYS A 38 -6.11 4.39 25.67
CA LYS A 38 -4.91 4.34 24.82
C LYS A 38 -4.69 2.94 24.24
N SER A 39 -4.85 1.90 25.06
CA SER A 39 -4.67 0.51 24.63
C SER A 39 -5.68 0.11 23.56
N ARG A 40 -6.97 0.45 23.73
CA ARG A 40 -8.01 0.20 22.71
C ARG A 40 -7.73 0.97 21.42
N LYS A 41 -7.40 2.26 21.50
CA LYS A 41 -7.08 3.06 20.31
C LYS A 41 -5.85 2.53 19.56
N ASN A 42 -4.85 2.01 20.27
CA ASN A 42 -3.68 1.39 19.65
C ASN A 42 -4.05 0.07 18.97
N GLN A 43 -4.87 -0.78 19.61
CA GLN A 43 -5.39 -2.01 19.01
C GLN A 43 -6.22 -1.72 17.75
N ASP A 44 -7.07 -0.68 17.78
CA ASP A 44 -7.84 -0.25 16.62
C ASP A 44 -6.94 0.22 15.47
N MET A 45 -5.85 0.94 15.79
CA MET A 45 -4.90 1.41 14.78
C MET A 45 -4.07 0.26 14.19
N GLU A 46 -3.64 -0.70 14.99
CA GLU A 46 -2.96 -1.91 14.51
C GLU A 46 -3.86 -2.70 13.55
N ALA A 47 -5.13 -2.87 13.88
CA ALA A 47 -6.10 -3.53 13.00
C ALA A 47 -6.28 -2.78 11.67
N VAL A 48 -6.32 -1.44 11.70
CA VAL A 48 -6.37 -0.61 10.48
C VAL A 48 -5.11 -0.78 9.64
N ILE A 49 -3.93 -0.79 10.26
CA ILE A 49 -2.65 -0.99 9.57
C ILE A 49 -2.60 -2.37 8.90
N GLU A 50 -2.98 -3.44 9.59
CA GLU A 50 -3.00 -4.79 9.02
C GLU A 50 -3.97 -4.91 7.84
N ARG A 51 -5.18 -4.34 7.96
CA ARG A 51 -6.13 -4.28 6.85
C ARG A 51 -5.55 -3.54 5.65
N LEU A 52 -4.89 -2.40 5.86
CA LEU A 52 -4.27 -1.62 4.78
C LEU A 52 -3.07 -2.33 4.17
N ARG A 53 -2.28 -3.07 4.95
CA ARG A 53 -1.19 -3.92 4.43
C ARG A 53 -1.74 -5.01 3.52
N ALA A 54 -2.78 -5.72 3.95
CA ALA A 54 -3.44 -6.73 3.13
C ALA A 54 -4.04 -6.13 1.85
N SER A 55 -4.74 -5.00 1.96
CA SER A 55 -5.31 -4.29 0.81
C SER A 55 -4.24 -3.80 -0.17
N LYS A 56 -3.09 -3.31 0.34
CA LYS A 56 -1.96 -2.90 -0.50
C LYS A 56 -1.34 -4.10 -1.23
N ALA A 57 -1.15 -5.21 -0.54
CA ALA A 57 -0.60 -6.43 -1.14
C ALA A 57 -1.52 -6.97 -2.25
N GLN A 58 -2.84 -6.94 -2.03
CA GLN A 58 -3.82 -7.32 -3.04
C GLN A 58 -3.77 -6.38 -4.26
N ALA A 59 -3.79 -5.07 -4.05
CA ALA A 59 -3.72 -4.10 -5.15
C ALA A 59 -2.45 -4.28 -6.00
N ILE A 60 -1.29 -4.50 -5.37
CA ILE A 60 -0.04 -4.78 -6.08
C ILE A 60 -0.14 -6.06 -6.92
N ALA A 61 -0.75 -7.12 -6.37
CA ALA A 61 -0.92 -8.39 -7.09
C ALA A 61 -1.88 -8.25 -8.28
N ASP A 62 -2.95 -7.47 -8.12
CA ASP A 62 -3.92 -7.18 -9.17
C ASP A 62 -3.26 -6.37 -10.30
N ASP A 63 -2.52 -5.30 -9.96
CA ASP A 63 -1.77 -4.47 -10.91
C ASP A 63 -0.78 -5.32 -11.74
N ILE A 64 0.00 -6.18 -11.10
CA ILE A 64 0.95 -7.08 -11.79
C ILE A 64 0.22 -8.02 -12.75
N ALA A 65 -0.91 -8.58 -12.31
CA ALA A 65 -1.68 -9.52 -13.12
C ALA A 65 -2.31 -8.85 -14.35
N GLU A 66 -2.89 -7.66 -14.16
CA GLU A 66 -3.47 -6.86 -15.23
C GLU A 66 -2.41 -6.42 -16.22
N GLY A 67 -1.31 -5.83 -15.73
CA GLY A 67 -0.18 -5.44 -16.55
C GLY A 67 0.35 -6.60 -17.37
N LYS A 68 0.53 -7.78 -16.76
CA LYS A 68 0.99 -8.98 -17.47
C LYS A 68 0.07 -9.39 -18.61
N GLN A 69 -1.24 -9.36 -18.39
CA GLN A 69 -2.21 -9.68 -19.43
C GLN A 69 -2.13 -8.67 -20.58
N ASP A 70 -2.00 -7.39 -20.27
CA ASP A 70 -1.93 -6.32 -21.26
C ASP A 70 -0.62 -6.31 -22.05
N GLY A 71 0.52 -6.55 -21.39
CA GLY A 71 1.81 -6.68 -22.06
C GLY A 71 1.83 -7.85 -23.04
N ARG A 72 1.24 -8.98 -22.65
CA ARG A 72 1.06 -10.13 -23.53
C ARG A 72 0.14 -9.80 -24.71
N ASN A 73 -0.99 -9.13 -24.47
CA ASN A 73 -1.93 -8.74 -25.51
C ASN A 73 -1.31 -7.75 -26.50
N TRP A 74 -0.60 -6.73 -26.01
CA TRP A 74 0.12 -5.76 -26.81
C TRP A 74 1.14 -6.45 -27.70
N ALA A 75 1.98 -7.33 -27.14
CA ALA A 75 3.01 -8.04 -27.90
C ALA A 75 2.41 -9.00 -28.95
N ALA A 76 1.23 -9.59 -28.70
CA ALA A 76 0.59 -10.53 -29.61
C ALA A 76 -0.18 -9.86 -30.76
N HIS A 77 -0.74 -8.67 -30.53
CA HIS A 77 -1.75 -8.09 -31.42
C HIS A 77 -1.41 -6.70 -31.95
N THR A 78 -0.50 -5.98 -31.29
CA THR A 78 -0.21 -4.57 -31.59
C THR A 78 1.25 -4.36 -31.97
N ALA A 79 2.17 -4.92 -31.20
CA ALA A 79 3.60 -4.68 -31.36
C ALA A 79 4.15 -5.30 -32.65
N SER A 80 5.02 -4.55 -33.32
CA SER A 80 5.89 -5.08 -34.35
C SER A 80 7.05 -5.89 -33.73
N TYR A 81 7.64 -6.79 -34.51
CA TYR A 81 8.83 -7.53 -34.12
C TYR A 81 9.96 -6.61 -33.60
N ARG A 82 10.16 -5.45 -34.24
CA ARG A 82 11.20 -4.50 -33.84
C ARG A 82 10.93 -3.90 -32.46
N GLU A 83 9.67 -3.57 -32.16
CA GLU A 83 9.29 -3.04 -30.85
C GLU A 83 9.50 -4.10 -29.77
N ILE A 84 9.05 -5.34 -29.99
CA ILE A 84 9.29 -6.44 -29.05
C ILE A 84 10.80 -6.61 -28.79
N LYS A 85 11.64 -6.64 -29.83
CA LYS A 85 13.10 -6.74 -29.64
C LYS A 85 13.69 -5.57 -28.84
N ARG A 86 13.21 -4.34 -29.03
CA ARG A 86 13.64 -3.18 -28.24
C ARG A 86 13.21 -3.33 -26.78
N THR A 87 11.98 -3.76 -26.53
CA THR A 87 11.44 -3.99 -25.18
C THR A 87 12.23 -5.07 -24.44
N ILE A 88 12.51 -6.21 -25.08
CA ILE A 88 13.31 -7.29 -24.49
C ILE A 88 14.72 -6.82 -24.16
N LYS A 89 15.37 -6.12 -25.09
CA LYS A 89 16.71 -5.56 -24.86
C LYS A 89 16.70 -4.60 -23.66
N PHE A 90 15.73 -3.69 -23.60
CA PHE A 90 15.57 -2.78 -22.47
C PHE A 90 15.39 -3.54 -21.14
N LEU A 91 14.56 -4.59 -21.12
CA LEU A 91 14.34 -5.41 -19.94
C LEU A 91 15.63 -6.12 -19.49
N GLU A 92 16.42 -6.65 -20.44
CA GLU A 92 17.71 -7.29 -20.15
C GLU A 92 18.72 -6.30 -19.54
N GLU A 93 18.80 -5.08 -20.08
CA GLU A 93 19.71 -4.03 -19.63
C GLU A 93 19.33 -3.47 -18.25
N ASN A 94 18.04 -3.50 -17.90
CA ASN A 94 17.52 -2.88 -16.67
C ASN A 94 17.06 -3.90 -15.61
N ARG A 95 17.27 -5.21 -15.83
CA ARG A 95 16.78 -6.28 -14.94
C ARG A 95 17.20 -6.13 -13.49
N GLU A 96 18.40 -5.58 -13.24
CA GLU A 96 18.93 -5.42 -11.89
C GLU A 96 18.31 -4.25 -11.11
N HIS A 97 17.63 -3.32 -11.79
CA HIS A 97 17.27 -2.01 -11.21
C HIS A 97 15.76 -1.77 -11.06
N SER A 98 14.89 -2.76 -11.35
CA SER A 98 13.44 -2.56 -11.56
C SER A 98 13.19 -1.45 -12.57
N PRO A 99 13.06 -1.76 -13.87
CA PRO A 99 12.85 -0.75 -14.89
C PRO A 99 11.58 0.07 -14.60
N THR A 100 11.68 1.39 -14.66
CA THR A 100 10.52 2.27 -14.53
C THR A 100 9.91 2.59 -15.87
N VAL A 101 8.63 2.97 -15.88
CA VAL A 101 7.95 3.36 -17.11
C VAL A 101 8.57 4.61 -17.74
N SER A 102 9.07 5.54 -16.93
CA SER A 102 9.74 6.74 -17.42
C SER A 102 11.03 6.41 -18.18
N GLN A 103 11.85 5.51 -17.64
CA GLN A 103 13.07 5.05 -18.32
C GLN A 103 12.74 4.37 -19.64
N TYR A 104 11.69 3.55 -19.66
CA TYR A 104 11.23 2.90 -20.88
C TYR A 104 10.79 3.91 -21.94
N CYS A 105 9.99 4.89 -21.55
CA CYS A 105 9.53 5.95 -22.45
C CYS A 105 10.71 6.75 -23.01
N GLU A 106 11.67 7.13 -22.17
CA GLU A 106 12.90 7.81 -22.58
C GLU A 106 13.70 6.99 -23.61
N GLU A 107 13.95 5.70 -23.35
CA GLU A 107 14.71 4.82 -24.25
C GLU A 107 13.94 4.51 -25.56
N MET A 108 12.61 4.47 -25.49
CA MET A 108 11.76 4.22 -26.66
C MET A 108 11.50 5.46 -27.49
N GLU A 109 11.91 6.64 -27.02
CA GLU A 109 11.57 7.95 -27.59
C GLU A 109 10.04 8.17 -27.65
N LEU A 110 9.35 7.71 -26.61
CA LEU A 110 7.90 7.83 -26.44
C LEU A 110 7.58 8.81 -25.30
N THR A 111 6.45 9.48 -25.40
CA THR A 111 5.84 10.14 -24.26
C THR A 111 5.05 9.13 -23.42
N LEU A 112 4.85 9.44 -22.14
CA LEU A 112 3.95 8.63 -21.29
C LEU A 112 2.54 8.56 -21.89
N GLU A 113 2.06 9.65 -22.50
CA GLU A 113 0.74 9.69 -23.15
C GLU A 113 0.65 8.75 -24.35
N GLU A 114 1.68 8.69 -25.19
CA GLU A 114 1.76 7.76 -26.32
C GLU A 114 1.86 6.30 -25.87
N PHE A 115 2.59 6.03 -24.78
CA PHE A 115 2.69 4.68 -24.24
C PHE A 115 1.39 4.19 -23.59
N PHE A 116 0.62 5.11 -22.99
CA PHE A 116 -0.57 4.78 -22.21
C PHE A 116 -1.91 5.01 -22.92
N ASP A 117 -1.92 5.37 -24.20
CA ASP A 117 -3.14 5.74 -24.93
C ASP A 117 -4.00 6.77 -24.14
N GLY A 118 -3.33 7.66 -23.39
CA GLY A 118 -3.97 8.68 -22.55
C GLY A 118 -4.35 8.27 -21.11
N GLU A 119 -4.06 7.06 -20.63
CA GLU A 119 -4.27 6.65 -19.23
C GLU A 119 -3.12 7.16 -18.32
N PRO A 120 -3.31 8.21 -17.50
CA PRO A 120 -2.19 8.98 -16.98
C PRO A 120 -1.49 8.39 -15.73
N ASN A 121 -1.75 7.14 -15.34
CA ASN A 121 -1.29 6.66 -14.03
C ASN A 121 -1.24 5.13 -13.86
N LEU A 122 -0.38 4.45 -14.63
CA LEU A 122 -0.06 3.05 -14.34
C LEU A 122 0.97 2.95 -13.22
N SER A 123 0.70 2.07 -12.27
CA SER A 123 1.59 1.82 -11.14
C SER A 123 2.86 1.09 -11.61
N GLU A 124 3.98 1.26 -10.90
CA GLU A 124 5.21 0.49 -11.22
C GLU A 124 4.96 -1.04 -11.20
N PRO A 125 4.18 -1.62 -10.25
CA PRO A 125 3.81 -3.03 -10.33
C PRO A 125 3.07 -3.43 -11.61
N TYR A 126 2.19 -2.57 -12.13
CA TYR A 126 1.54 -2.82 -13.42
C TYR A 126 2.58 -2.87 -14.54
N PHE A 127 3.49 -1.90 -14.60
CA PHE A 127 4.50 -1.84 -15.64
C PHE A 127 5.48 -3.03 -15.58
N GLU A 128 5.86 -3.47 -14.38
CA GLU A 128 6.63 -4.70 -14.16
C GLU A 128 5.88 -5.93 -14.69
N GLY A 129 4.58 -6.02 -14.40
CA GLY A 129 3.68 -7.03 -14.95
C GLY A 129 3.70 -7.00 -16.48
N TRP A 130 3.52 -5.82 -17.07
CA TRP A 130 3.50 -5.60 -18.52
C TRP A 130 4.78 -6.10 -19.19
N LEU A 131 5.96 -5.73 -18.69
CA LEU A 131 7.23 -6.23 -19.20
C LEU A 131 7.34 -7.76 -19.09
N ALA A 132 6.88 -8.35 -17.99
CA ALA A 132 6.86 -9.80 -17.83
C ALA A 132 5.93 -10.50 -18.83
N GLY A 133 4.79 -9.88 -19.17
CA GLY A 133 3.87 -10.38 -20.19
C GLY A 133 4.49 -10.37 -21.59
N VAL A 134 5.20 -9.30 -21.95
CA VAL A 134 5.95 -9.21 -23.21
C VAL A 134 7.05 -10.27 -23.27
N GLU A 135 7.84 -10.42 -22.19
CA GLU A 135 8.93 -11.39 -22.11
C GLU A 135 8.43 -12.83 -22.23
N GLU A 136 7.33 -13.17 -21.55
CA GLU A 136 6.72 -14.50 -21.60
C GLU A 136 6.29 -14.85 -23.02
N LEU A 137 5.57 -13.95 -23.70
CA LEU A 137 5.16 -14.19 -25.07
C LEU A 137 6.38 -14.36 -25.98
N TRP A 138 7.38 -13.49 -25.85
CA TRP A 138 8.58 -13.55 -26.67
C TRP A 138 9.29 -14.91 -26.54
N LYS A 139 9.48 -15.42 -25.31
CA LYS A 139 10.04 -16.76 -25.07
C LYS A 139 9.24 -17.89 -25.71
N GLU A 140 7.93 -17.76 -25.84
CA GLU A 140 7.07 -18.78 -26.47
C GLU A 140 7.17 -18.81 -28.00
N VAL A 141 7.54 -17.68 -28.62
CA VAL A 141 7.49 -17.49 -30.08
C VAL A 141 8.86 -17.30 -30.73
N GLU A 142 9.92 -16.96 -29.98
CA GLU A 142 11.22 -16.59 -30.53
C GLU A 142 11.84 -17.68 -31.41
N ASP A 143 11.76 -18.95 -31.00
CA ASP A 143 12.30 -20.08 -31.75
C ASP A 143 11.51 -20.41 -33.04
N LYS A 144 10.38 -19.76 -33.27
CA LYS A 144 9.45 -20.02 -34.38
C LYS A 144 9.49 -18.93 -35.47
N LEU A 145 10.20 -17.83 -35.24
CA LEU A 145 10.31 -16.67 -36.13
C LEU A 145 11.66 -16.67 -36.86
#